data_AF-A0A959AS87-F1
#
_entry.id   AF-A0A959AS87-F1
#
_cell.length_a   1.000
_cell.length_b   1.000
_cell.length_c   1.000
_cell.angle_alpha   90.00
_cell.angle_beta   90.00
_cell.angle_gamma   90.00
#
_symmetry.space_group_name_H-M   'P 1'
#
loop_
_entity.id
_entity.type
_entity.pdbx_description
1 polymer ?
#
loop_
_entity_poly.entity_id
_entity_poly.type
_entity_poly.pdbx_seq_one_letter_code
_entity_poly.pdbx_strand_id
1 'polypeptide(L)'
;LKNCPSHRLLAMRRGEEEGFLRVSISPEEEDSLYQLERIYLTGNGPASRQVKEALHDSYKRLLGPAIETEFRNLSKDKADQEAIEVFATNLRQLLLGAPLGQKRTLGIDPGFRTGCKVVVLDESGQFLKNATIYPHPPQSDEYNASLTLERLVAQFEIEAIAVGNGTAGRETLSFCRRLKFGRPVESFMVNEAGASIYSASDIAREEFPKED
;
A
#
# COMPACT_ATOMS: atom_id res chain seq x y z
N LEU A 1 15.10 -16.74 -12.72
CA LEU A 1 13.96 -16.77 -11.76
C LEU A 1 14.40 -16.80 -10.29
N LYS A 2 15.30 -17.70 -9.86
CA LYS A 2 15.70 -17.90 -8.45
C LYS A 2 16.10 -16.63 -7.68
N ASN A 3 16.73 -15.67 -8.37
CA ASN A 3 17.21 -14.42 -7.78
C ASN A 3 16.28 -13.21 -8.04
N CYS A 4 15.07 -13.43 -8.57
CA CYS A 4 14.11 -12.37 -8.83
C CYS A 4 13.34 -12.06 -7.54
N PRO A 5 13.43 -10.83 -6.98
CA PRO A 5 12.65 -10.46 -5.80
C PRO A 5 11.15 -10.41 -6.08
N SER A 6 10.32 -10.75 -5.09
CA SER A 6 8.85 -10.75 -5.20
C SER A 6 8.29 -9.45 -5.81
N HIS A 7 8.68 -8.30 -5.26
CA HIS A 7 8.17 -6.99 -5.73
C HIS A 7 8.46 -6.71 -7.21
N ARG A 8 9.61 -7.14 -7.75
CA ARG A 8 9.94 -6.93 -9.17
C ARG A 8 9.14 -7.85 -10.06
N LEU A 9 8.98 -9.11 -9.64
CA LEU A 9 8.16 -10.06 -10.38
C LEU A 9 6.71 -9.56 -10.48
N LEU A 10 6.12 -9.13 -9.36
CA LEU A 10 4.77 -8.59 -9.33
C LEU A 10 4.63 -7.32 -10.19
N ALA A 11 5.63 -6.43 -10.17
CA ALA A 11 5.64 -5.24 -11.03
C ALA A 11 5.71 -5.59 -12.52
N MET A 12 6.56 -6.55 -12.92
CA MET A 12 6.63 -7.02 -14.31
C MET A 12 5.32 -7.64 -14.78
N ARG A 13 4.67 -8.43 -13.91
CA ARG A 13 3.35 -9.02 -14.22
C ARG A 13 2.27 -7.97 -14.38
N ARG A 14 2.23 -7.00 -13.48
CA ARG A 14 1.28 -5.88 -13.60
C ARG A 14 1.49 -5.13 -14.91
N GLY A 15 2.74 -4.84 -15.27
CA GLY A 15 3.04 -4.19 -16.55
C GLY A 15 2.64 -5.05 -17.75
N GLU A 16 2.69 -6.38 -17.65
CA GLU A 16 2.18 -7.28 -18.68
C GLU A 16 0.64 -7.27 -18.75
N GLU A 17 -0.05 -7.37 -17.61
CA GLU A 17 -1.51 -7.33 -17.53
C GLU A 17 -2.09 -6.01 -18.04
N GLU A 18 -1.40 -4.89 -17.76
CA GLU A 18 -1.75 -3.57 -18.29
C GLU A 18 -1.32 -3.36 -19.76
N GLY A 19 -0.66 -4.36 -20.38
CA GLY A 19 -0.30 -4.35 -21.81
C GLY A 19 0.96 -3.56 -22.17
N PHE A 20 1.72 -3.09 -21.17
CA PHE A 20 2.96 -2.33 -21.38
C PHE A 20 4.19 -3.21 -21.57
N LEU A 21 4.18 -4.43 -21.03
CA LEU A 21 5.30 -5.37 -21.08
C LEU A 21 4.90 -6.69 -21.74
N ARG A 22 5.91 -7.39 -22.26
CA ARG A 22 5.82 -8.80 -22.63
C ARG A 22 6.85 -9.56 -21.81
N VAL A 23 6.41 -10.50 -20.98
CA VAL A 23 7.28 -11.21 -20.04
C VAL A 23 7.33 -12.68 -20.43
N SER A 24 8.52 -13.18 -20.76
CA SER A 24 8.73 -14.61 -21.01
C SER A 24 9.57 -15.28 -19.93
N ILE A 25 9.28 -16.54 -19.65
CA ILE A 25 10.06 -17.41 -18.76
C ILE A 25 10.42 -18.67 -19.51
N SER A 26 11.66 -18.74 -20.00
CA SER A 26 12.17 -19.91 -20.68
C SER A 26 13.63 -20.17 -20.31
N PRO A 27 14.05 -21.45 -20.26
CA PRO A 27 15.48 -21.77 -20.34
C PRO A 27 16.02 -21.42 -21.73
N GLU A 28 17.34 -21.50 -21.88
CA GLU A 28 17.97 -21.39 -23.19
C GLU A 28 17.52 -22.58 -24.07
N GLU A 29 16.92 -22.25 -25.22
CA GLU A 29 16.26 -23.23 -26.09
C GLU A 29 17.27 -24.22 -26.68
N GLU A 30 18.43 -23.73 -27.14
CA GLU A 30 19.48 -24.57 -27.73
C GLU A 30 20.00 -25.61 -26.73
N ASP A 31 20.28 -25.19 -25.50
CA ASP A 31 20.71 -26.09 -24.42
C ASP A 31 19.63 -27.14 -24.09
N SER A 32 18.38 -26.70 -24.02
CA SER A 32 17.25 -27.58 -23.70
C SER A 32 17.06 -28.64 -24.79
N LEU A 33 17.09 -28.24 -26.06
CA LEU A 33 17.02 -29.14 -27.21
C LEU A 33 18.21 -30.09 -27.24
N TYR A 34 19.42 -29.61 -26.99
CA TYR A 34 20.62 -30.45 -26.93
C TYR A 34 20.50 -31.55 -25.87
N GLN A 35 20.02 -31.23 -24.66
CA GLN A 35 19.81 -32.25 -23.62
C GLN A 35 18.72 -33.25 -24.01
N LEU A 36 17.60 -32.78 -24.57
CA LEU A 36 16.53 -33.65 -25.03
C LEU A 36 17.00 -34.59 -26.15
N GLU A 37 17.77 -34.07 -27.12
CA GLU A 37 18.36 -34.87 -28.19
C GLU A 37 19.27 -35.97 -27.64
N ARG A 38 20.11 -35.66 -26.64
CA ARG A 38 20.98 -36.66 -26.00
C ARG A 38 20.22 -37.77 -25.30
N ILE A 39 19.03 -37.48 -24.78
CA ILE A 39 18.19 -38.46 -24.06
C ILE A 39 17.42 -39.33 -25.05
N TYR A 40 16.86 -38.73 -26.11
CA TYR A 40 15.85 -39.38 -26.96
C TYR A 40 16.31 -39.75 -28.38
N LEU A 41 17.41 -39.18 -28.90
CA LEU A 41 17.92 -39.55 -30.21
C LEU A 41 18.91 -40.71 -30.14
N THR A 42 18.54 -41.83 -30.77
CA THR A 42 19.41 -42.98 -30.96
C THR A 42 19.87 -43.06 -32.42
N GLY A 43 21.16 -42.83 -32.66
CA GLY A 43 21.79 -42.94 -33.98
C GLY A 43 21.50 -41.78 -34.94
N ASN A 44 21.98 -41.90 -36.19
CA ASN A 44 22.01 -40.83 -37.18
C ASN A 44 21.27 -41.18 -38.50
N GLY A 45 20.34 -42.13 -38.45
CA GLY A 45 19.62 -42.63 -39.63
C GLY A 45 18.42 -41.76 -40.04
N PRO A 46 17.73 -42.11 -41.14
CA PRO A 46 16.51 -41.43 -41.58
C PRO A 46 15.41 -41.39 -40.50
N ALA A 47 15.24 -42.46 -39.73
CA ALA A 47 14.31 -42.50 -38.60
C ALA A 47 14.70 -41.51 -37.48
N SER A 48 15.99 -41.43 -37.14
CA SER A 48 16.51 -40.51 -36.13
C SER A 48 16.26 -39.04 -36.51
N ARG A 49 16.31 -38.70 -37.80
CA ARG A 49 15.95 -37.35 -38.28
C ARG A 49 14.47 -37.02 -38.04
N GLN A 50 13.57 -37.97 -38.31
CA GLN A 50 12.14 -37.78 -38.04
C GLN A 50 11.85 -37.64 -36.55
N VAL A 51 12.53 -38.40 -35.69
CA VAL A 51 12.42 -38.24 -34.23
C VAL A 51 12.94 -36.87 -33.78
N LYS A 52 14.04 -36.38 -34.37
CA LYS A 52 14.58 -35.04 -34.07
C LYS A 52 13.60 -33.94 -34.46
N GLU A 53 12.99 -34.01 -35.65
CA GLU A 53 11.96 -33.07 -36.10
C GLU A 53 10.75 -33.06 -35.14
N ALA A 54 10.24 -34.24 -34.77
CA ALA A 54 9.14 -34.38 -33.84
C ALA A 54 9.49 -33.84 -32.43
N LEU A 55 10.71 -34.10 -31.95
CA LEU A 55 11.20 -33.60 -30.67
C LEU A 55 11.23 -32.07 -30.65
N HIS A 56 11.81 -31.45 -31.69
CA HIS A 56 11.87 -30.00 -31.82
C HIS A 56 10.49 -29.36 -31.87
N ASP A 57 9.57 -29.91 -32.68
CA ASP A 57 8.19 -29.42 -32.77
C ASP A 57 7.47 -29.55 -31.42
N SER A 58 7.62 -30.69 -30.75
CA SER A 58 7.02 -30.94 -29.44
C SER A 58 7.55 -30.00 -28.35
N TYR A 59 8.86 -29.70 -28.38
CA TYR A 59 9.45 -28.74 -27.44
C TYR A 59 8.86 -27.36 -27.65
N LYS A 60 8.91 -26.86 -28.90
CA LYS A 60 8.49 -25.51 -29.24
C LYS A 60 7.01 -25.25 -28.99
N ARG A 61 6.15 -26.22 -29.32
CA ARG A 61 4.69 -26.02 -29.28
C ARG A 61 4.04 -26.48 -27.98
N LEU A 62 4.64 -27.43 -27.27
CA LEU A 62 4.00 -28.09 -26.14
C LEU A 62 4.82 -27.93 -24.86
N LEU A 63 6.05 -28.47 -24.82
CA LEU A 63 6.83 -28.50 -23.56
C LEU A 63 7.25 -27.10 -23.11
N GLY A 64 7.81 -26.28 -24.00
CA GLY A 64 8.24 -24.92 -23.69
C GLY A 64 7.10 -24.06 -23.11
N PRO A 65 5.96 -23.92 -23.82
CA PRO A 65 4.80 -23.18 -23.32
C PRO A 65 4.22 -23.74 -22.01
N ALA A 66 4.20 -25.07 -21.84
CA ALA A 66 3.71 -25.70 -20.62
C ALA A 66 4.61 -25.41 -19.42
N ILE A 67 5.94 -25.55 -19.59
CA ILE A 67 6.95 -25.25 -18.56
C ILE A 67 6.91 -23.77 -18.20
N GLU A 68 6.84 -22.89 -19.20
CA GLU A 68 6.71 -21.45 -18.99
C GLU A 68 5.47 -21.13 -18.14
N THR A 69 4.32 -21.72 -18.49
CA THR A 69 3.06 -21.53 -17.74
C THR A 69 3.17 -22.03 -16.31
N GLU A 70 3.77 -23.19 -16.09
CA GLU A 70 3.98 -23.76 -14.76
C GLU A 70 4.86 -22.86 -13.90
N PHE A 71 6.04 -22.48 -14.40
CA PHE A 71 6.94 -21.58 -13.67
C PHE A 71 6.36 -20.18 -13.51
N ARG A 72 5.51 -19.73 -14.43
CA ARG A 72 4.75 -18.51 -14.26
C ARG A 72 3.86 -18.61 -13.02
N ASN A 73 3.03 -19.63 -12.90
CA ASN A 73 2.11 -19.74 -11.78
C ASN A 73 2.86 -19.91 -10.46
N LEU A 74 3.85 -20.82 -10.41
CA LEU A 74 4.65 -21.06 -9.22
C LEU A 74 5.38 -19.79 -8.73
N SER A 75 5.94 -19.01 -9.65
CA SER A 75 6.64 -17.77 -9.29
C SER A 75 5.68 -16.70 -8.78
N LYS A 76 4.47 -16.61 -9.34
CA LYS A 76 3.43 -15.68 -8.89
C LYS A 76 2.93 -16.05 -7.50
N ASP A 77 2.56 -17.30 -7.27
CA ASP A 77 2.06 -17.78 -5.98
C ASP A 77 3.07 -17.51 -4.87
N LYS A 78 4.35 -17.81 -5.12
CA LYS A 78 5.42 -17.53 -4.16
C LYS A 78 5.57 -16.03 -3.88
N ALA A 79 5.52 -15.20 -4.93
CA ALA A 79 5.68 -13.75 -4.77
C ALA A 79 4.48 -13.13 -4.02
N ASP A 80 3.27 -13.59 -4.30
CA ASP A 80 2.06 -13.16 -3.58
C ASP A 80 2.14 -13.54 -2.11
N GLN A 81 2.53 -14.78 -1.79
CA GLN A 81 2.67 -15.22 -0.41
C GLN A 81 3.66 -14.35 0.36
N GLU A 82 4.83 -14.07 -0.21
CA GLU A 82 5.83 -13.17 0.39
C GLU A 82 5.27 -11.75 0.61
N ALA A 83 4.54 -11.21 -0.37
CA ALA A 83 3.94 -9.89 -0.26
C ALA A 83 2.86 -9.84 0.83
N ILE A 84 2.00 -10.86 0.90
CA ILE A 84 0.96 -11.00 1.93
C ILE A 84 1.58 -11.09 3.32
N GLU A 85 2.66 -11.85 3.50
CA GLU A 85 3.36 -11.96 4.78
C GLU A 85 3.90 -10.61 5.25
N VAL A 86 4.45 -9.81 4.34
CA VAL A 86 4.89 -8.44 4.63
C VAL A 86 3.70 -7.56 5.04
N PHE A 87 2.59 -7.61 4.31
CA PHE A 87 1.38 -6.84 4.65
C PHE A 87 0.77 -7.27 5.99
N ALA A 88 0.70 -8.57 6.27
CA ALA A 88 0.21 -9.11 7.53
C ALA A 88 1.10 -8.68 8.70
N THR A 89 2.42 -8.67 8.51
CA THR A 89 3.38 -8.19 9.51
C THR A 89 3.18 -6.70 9.79
N ASN A 90 3.05 -5.88 8.74
CA ASN A 90 2.81 -4.45 8.89
C ASN A 90 1.47 -4.17 9.60
N LEU A 91 0.40 -4.89 9.22
CA LEU A 91 -0.90 -4.75 9.88
C LEU A 91 -0.82 -5.14 11.37
N ARG A 92 -0.13 -6.24 11.70
CA ARG A 92 0.09 -6.64 13.08
C ARG A 92 0.82 -5.56 13.88
N GLN A 93 1.85 -4.92 13.31
CA GLN A 93 2.56 -3.84 13.97
C GLN A 93 1.67 -2.63 14.22
N LEU A 94 0.77 -2.29 13.28
CA LEU A 94 -0.21 -1.22 13.47
C LEU A 94 -1.20 -1.53 14.59
N LEU A 95 -1.73 -2.76 14.62
CA LEU A 95 -2.69 -3.20 15.64
C LEU A 95 -2.07 -3.31 17.05
N LEU A 96 -0.77 -3.57 17.14
CA LEU A 96 -0.03 -3.68 18.39
C LEU A 96 0.70 -2.38 18.77
N GLY A 97 0.44 -1.28 18.05
CA GLY A 97 0.95 0.03 18.40
C GLY A 97 0.51 0.42 19.81
N ALA A 98 1.42 1.00 20.60
CA ALA A 98 1.11 1.43 21.96
C ALA A 98 -0.03 2.46 21.93
N PRO A 99 -1.14 2.23 22.64
CA PRO A 99 -2.22 3.20 22.70
C PRO A 99 -1.77 4.42 23.49
N LEU A 100 -2.24 5.60 23.08
CA LEU A 100 -1.98 6.84 23.82
C LEU A 100 -2.66 6.86 25.21
N GLY A 101 -3.70 6.03 25.38
CA GLY A 101 -4.52 5.98 26.57
C GLY A 101 -5.73 6.90 26.49
N GLN A 102 -6.41 7.08 27.62
CA GLN A 102 -7.59 7.93 27.75
C GLN A 102 -7.18 9.40 27.82
N LYS A 103 -7.04 10.02 26.65
CA LYS A 103 -6.68 11.43 26.51
C LYS A 103 -7.64 12.16 25.58
N ARG A 104 -8.03 13.37 25.97
CA ARG A 104 -8.79 14.27 25.08
C ARG A 104 -7.93 14.63 23.88
N THR A 105 -8.40 14.26 22.68
CA THR A 105 -7.56 14.24 21.48
C THR A 105 -8.19 15.05 20.37
N LEU A 106 -7.36 15.87 19.71
CA LEU A 106 -7.72 16.57 18.49
C LEU A 106 -7.12 15.80 17.29
N GLY A 107 -7.97 15.21 16.47
CA GLY A 107 -7.57 14.54 15.24
C GLY A 107 -7.55 15.51 14.06
N ILE A 108 -6.54 15.42 13.20
CA ILE A 108 -6.42 16.21 11.98
C ILE A 108 -6.16 15.28 10.79
N ASP A 109 -7.11 15.24 9.87
CA ASP A 109 -6.94 14.69 8.53
C ASP A 109 -6.39 15.81 7.62
N PRO A 110 -5.11 15.76 7.25
CA PRO A 110 -4.44 16.85 6.54
C PRO A 110 -4.88 16.93 5.08
N GLY A 111 -4.90 18.14 4.54
CA GLY A 111 -5.18 18.36 3.13
C GLY A 111 -4.78 19.74 2.65
N PHE A 112 -4.38 19.81 1.38
CA PHE A 112 -4.11 21.08 0.69
C PHE A 112 -5.41 21.72 0.22
N ARG A 113 -5.94 21.27 -0.93
CA ARG A 113 -7.08 21.90 -1.61
C ARG A 113 -8.38 21.86 -0.81
N THR A 114 -8.67 20.75 -0.14
CA THR A 114 -9.91 20.55 0.63
C THR A 114 -9.78 20.96 2.10
N GLY A 115 -8.67 21.60 2.47
CA GLY A 115 -8.35 21.94 3.85
C GLY A 115 -8.04 20.71 4.71
N CYS A 116 -7.63 20.99 5.94
CA CYS A 116 -7.42 19.99 6.99
C CYS A 116 -8.70 19.86 7.82
N LYS A 117 -9.21 18.63 7.98
CA LYS A 117 -10.45 18.36 8.72
C LYS A 117 -10.02 18.07 10.15
N VAL A 118 -10.62 18.78 11.08
CA VAL A 118 -10.29 18.74 12.50
C VAL A 118 -11.46 18.13 13.23
N VAL A 119 -11.18 17.15 14.08
CA VAL A 119 -12.15 16.54 14.99
C VAL A 119 -11.64 16.63 16.42
N VAL A 120 -12.56 16.83 17.35
CA VAL A 120 -12.31 16.84 18.79
C VAL A 120 -13.03 15.67 19.41
N LEU A 121 -12.27 14.83 20.10
CA LEU A 121 -12.73 13.66 20.83
C LEU A 121 -12.43 13.84 22.33
N ASP A 122 -13.33 13.35 23.19
CA ASP A 122 -13.06 13.25 24.61
C ASP A 122 -12.16 12.04 24.96
N GLU A 123 -11.85 11.85 26.24
CA GLU A 123 -11.03 10.76 26.77
C GLU A 123 -11.59 9.36 26.53
N SER A 124 -12.90 9.25 26.25
CA SER A 124 -13.57 7.99 25.90
C SER A 124 -13.61 7.74 24.39
N GLY A 125 -13.18 8.71 23.58
CA GLY A 125 -13.26 8.68 22.12
C GLY A 125 -14.59 9.21 21.57
N GLN A 126 -15.45 9.81 22.41
CA GLN A 126 -16.71 10.37 21.96
C GLN A 126 -16.49 11.65 21.15
N PHE A 127 -17.16 11.75 20.01
CA PHE A 127 -17.17 12.94 19.18
C PHE A 127 -17.78 14.14 19.90
N LEU A 128 -17.05 15.26 19.92
CA LEU A 128 -17.51 16.52 20.53
C LEU A 128 -17.73 17.62 19.49
N LYS A 129 -16.79 17.78 18.55
CA LYS A 129 -16.81 18.88 17.59
C LYS A 129 -15.97 18.60 16.37
N ASN A 130 -16.37 19.12 15.22
CA ASN A 130 -15.53 19.23 14.03
C ASN A 130 -15.31 20.70 13.60
N ALA A 131 -14.29 20.89 12.77
CA ALA A 131 -14.00 22.12 12.05
C ALA A 131 -13.19 21.80 10.79
N THR A 132 -13.14 22.74 9.85
CA THR A 132 -12.22 22.68 8.71
C THR A 132 -11.33 23.92 8.75
N ILE A 133 -10.02 23.70 8.67
CA ILE A 133 -9.01 24.77 8.64
C ILE A 133 -8.22 24.70 7.34
N TYR A 134 -7.64 25.83 6.91
CA TYR A 134 -6.92 25.92 5.64
C TYR A 134 -5.51 26.51 5.82
N PRO A 135 -4.63 25.88 6.63
CA PRO A 135 -3.30 26.40 6.90
C PRO A 135 -2.37 26.36 5.68
N HIS A 136 -2.68 25.52 4.69
CA HIS A 136 -1.80 25.24 3.55
C HIS A 136 -2.34 25.85 2.24
N PRO A 137 -1.53 25.90 1.16
CA PRO A 137 -2.01 26.29 -0.15
C PRO A 137 -3.21 25.44 -0.61
N PRO A 138 -4.17 26.03 -1.34
CA PRO A 138 -4.08 27.35 -2.00
C PRO A 138 -4.45 28.55 -1.12
N GLN A 139 -5.06 28.34 0.05
CA GLN A 139 -5.60 29.43 0.87
C GLN A 139 -4.55 30.01 1.82
N SER A 140 -3.66 29.16 2.36
CA SER A 140 -2.55 29.54 3.24
C SER A 140 -2.97 30.42 4.43
N ASP A 141 -4.15 30.15 4.99
CA ASP A 141 -4.73 30.90 6.10
C ASP A 141 -4.23 30.35 7.44
N GLU A 142 -2.91 30.40 7.65
CA GLU A 142 -2.26 29.92 8.88
C GLU A 142 -2.79 30.63 10.13
N TYR A 143 -3.16 31.91 10.01
CA TYR A 143 -3.62 32.71 11.15
C TYR A 143 -5.00 32.27 11.66
N ASN A 144 -6.02 32.15 10.79
CA ASN A 144 -7.32 31.68 11.25
C ASN A 144 -7.28 30.19 11.64
N ALA A 145 -6.43 29.40 10.99
CA ALA A 145 -6.17 28.01 11.38
C ALA A 145 -5.59 27.93 12.80
N SER A 146 -4.61 28.77 13.15
CA SER A 146 -4.00 28.76 14.48
C SER A 146 -4.99 29.19 15.55
N LEU A 147 -5.74 30.27 15.32
CA LEU A 147 -6.79 30.73 16.25
C LEU A 147 -7.86 29.66 16.48
N THR A 148 -8.25 28.94 15.43
CA THR A 148 -9.23 27.86 15.54
C THR A 148 -8.69 26.71 16.39
N LEU A 149 -7.46 26.26 16.14
CA LEU A 149 -6.84 25.19 16.92
C LEU A 149 -6.63 25.61 18.39
N GLU A 150 -6.13 26.82 18.64
CA GLU A 150 -5.94 27.34 19.99
C GLU A 150 -7.25 27.40 20.78
N ARG A 151 -8.32 27.87 20.14
CA ARG A 151 -9.67 27.90 20.73
C ARG A 151 -10.16 26.49 21.07
N LEU A 152 -10.04 25.54 20.14
CA LEU A 152 -10.50 24.17 20.36
C LEU A 152 -9.69 23.48 21.47
N VAL A 153 -8.36 23.67 21.48
CA VAL A 153 -7.48 23.12 22.51
C VAL A 153 -7.82 23.67 23.90
N ALA A 154 -8.05 24.99 24.00
CA ALA A 154 -8.43 25.61 25.27
C ALA A 154 -9.83 25.19 25.73
N GLN A 155 -10.83 25.21 24.84
CA GLN A 155 -12.23 24.93 25.15
C GLN A 155 -12.46 23.48 25.59
N PHE A 156 -11.80 22.52 24.93
CA PHE A 156 -12.01 21.10 25.18
C PHE A 156 -10.88 20.44 25.96
N GLU A 157 -9.96 21.25 26.50
CA GLU A 157 -8.85 20.80 27.32
C GLU A 157 -7.98 19.71 26.68
N ILE A 158 -7.73 19.84 25.38
CA ILE A 158 -7.01 18.84 24.58
C ILE A 158 -5.61 18.58 25.15
N GLU A 159 -5.24 17.30 25.18
CA GLU A 159 -3.97 16.82 25.71
C GLU A 159 -3.03 16.33 24.60
N ALA A 160 -3.59 15.91 23.47
CA ALA A 160 -2.82 15.44 22.33
C ALA A 160 -3.46 15.80 20.98
N ILE A 161 -2.60 15.97 19.97
CA ILE A 161 -3.00 16.19 18.57
C ILE A 161 -2.50 15.00 17.75
N ALA A 162 -3.40 14.33 17.05
CA ALA A 162 -3.08 13.27 16.09
C ALA A 162 -3.20 13.82 14.66
N VAL A 163 -2.13 13.72 13.87
CA VAL A 163 -2.08 14.22 12.49
C VAL A 163 -1.87 13.05 11.53
N GLY A 164 -2.77 12.88 10.56
CA GLY A 164 -2.65 11.89 9.49
C GLY A 164 -1.32 12.02 8.73
N ASN A 165 -0.77 10.89 8.27
CA ASN A 165 0.53 10.84 7.61
C ASN A 165 0.46 10.91 6.07
N GLY A 166 -0.71 11.20 5.49
CA GLY A 166 -0.86 11.35 4.05
C GLY A 166 -0.58 12.75 3.55
N THR A 167 -1.43 13.20 2.63
CA THR A 167 -1.20 14.44 1.87
C THR A 167 -1.19 15.64 2.81
N ALA A 168 -0.13 16.45 2.77
CA ALA A 168 0.11 17.57 3.69
C ALA A 168 0.36 17.20 5.17
N GLY A 169 0.51 15.91 5.51
CA GLY A 169 0.66 15.48 6.91
C GLY A 169 1.92 16.01 7.59
N ARG A 170 3.05 16.11 6.87
CA ARG A 170 4.29 16.66 7.41
C ARG A 170 4.17 18.16 7.69
N GLU A 171 3.56 18.89 6.76
CA GLU A 171 3.31 20.32 6.82
C GLU A 171 2.36 20.64 7.98
N THR A 172 1.26 19.89 8.11
CA THR A 172 0.30 20.02 9.21
C THR A 172 0.95 19.71 10.56
N LEU A 173 1.73 18.64 10.67
CA LEU A 173 2.42 18.33 11.93
C LEU A 173 3.43 19.42 12.31
N SER A 174 4.18 19.94 11.34
CA SER A 174 5.09 21.07 11.55
C SER A 174 4.33 22.30 12.01
N PHE A 175 3.21 22.62 11.37
CA PHE A 175 2.32 23.72 11.77
C PHE A 175 1.86 23.57 13.22
N CYS A 176 1.28 22.42 13.61
CA CYS A 176 0.83 22.18 14.98
C CYS A 176 1.95 22.30 16.02
N ARG A 177 3.16 21.82 15.72
CA ARG A 177 4.31 21.90 16.64
C ARG A 177 4.84 23.32 16.86
N ARG A 178 4.58 24.25 15.93
CA ARG A 178 4.96 25.66 16.08
C ARG A 178 4.00 26.42 17.00
N LEU A 179 2.75 25.99 17.10
CA LEU A 179 1.73 26.65 17.89
C LEU A 179 2.00 26.52 19.40
N LYS A 180 1.53 27.50 20.17
CA LYS A 180 1.65 27.53 21.63
C LYS A 180 0.27 27.60 22.25
N PHE A 181 -0.16 26.48 22.82
CA PHE A 181 -1.54 26.32 23.33
C PHE A 181 -1.74 26.79 24.78
N GLY A 182 -0.74 27.43 25.40
CA GLY A 182 -0.80 27.81 26.83
C GLY A 182 -0.80 26.63 27.81
N ARG A 183 -0.80 25.38 27.31
CA ARG A 183 -0.69 24.13 28.06
C ARG A 183 0.19 23.12 27.29
N PRO A 184 0.75 22.10 27.96
CA PRO A 184 1.47 21.02 27.28
C PRO A 184 0.50 20.22 26.40
N VAL A 185 0.73 20.22 25.09
CA VAL A 185 0.01 19.40 24.12
C VAL A 185 1.03 18.81 23.16
N GLU A 186 1.03 17.48 23.05
CA GLU A 186 1.95 16.77 22.16
C GLU A 186 1.27 16.49 20.82
N SER A 187 2.02 16.64 19.72
CA SER A 187 1.53 16.34 18.37
C SER A 187 2.24 15.12 17.79
N PHE A 188 1.45 14.13 17.39
CA PHE A 188 1.88 12.84 16.88
C PHE A 188 1.48 12.67 15.42
N MET A 189 2.33 12.00 14.65
CA MET A 189 1.96 11.51 13.33
C MET A 189 1.29 10.15 13.49
N VAL A 190 0.13 9.96 12.86
CA VAL A 190 -0.63 8.71 12.86
C VAL A 190 -0.82 8.18 11.45
N ASN A 191 -0.93 6.87 11.30
CA ASN A 191 -1.22 6.25 10.02
C ASN A 191 -2.70 6.51 9.65
N GLU A 192 -2.95 7.11 8.49
CA GLU A 192 -4.31 7.36 7.99
C GLU A 192 -4.85 6.22 7.10
N ALA A 193 -4.06 5.16 6.88
CA ALA A 193 -4.48 4.01 6.09
C ALA A 193 -5.78 3.43 6.64
N GLY A 194 -6.81 3.40 5.79
CA GLY A 194 -8.14 2.92 6.14
C GLY A 194 -9.12 3.99 6.62
N ALA A 195 -8.67 5.21 6.96
CA ALA A 195 -9.57 6.28 7.39
C ALA A 195 -10.58 6.67 6.30
N SER A 196 -10.13 6.78 5.05
CA SER A 196 -10.99 7.08 3.89
C SER A 196 -11.93 5.93 3.51
N ILE A 197 -11.51 4.68 3.76
CA ILE A 197 -12.36 3.50 3.54
C ILE A 197 -13.46 3.49 4.61
N TYR A 198 -13.09 3.73 5.86
CA TYR A 198 -14.03 3.85 6.97
C TYR A 198 -15.04 4.98 6.72
N SER A 199 -14.59 6.19 6.38
CA SER A 199 -15.50 7.33 6.17
C SER A 199 -16.52 7.10 5.05
N ALA A 200 -16.17 6.30 4.05
CA ALA A 200 -17.08 5.93 2.96
C ALA A 200 -17.96 4.71 3.28
N SER A 201 -17.73 4.01 4.40
CA SER A 201 -18.42 2.76 4.76
C SER A 201 -19.83 2.99 5.31
N ASP A 202 -20.67 1.97 5.22
CA ASP A 202 -22.03 2.02 5.80
C ASP A 202 -22.00 2.17 7.33
N ILE A 203 -21.01 1.54 7.98
CA ILE A 203 -20.81 1.63 9.44
C ILE A 203 -20.56 3.09 9.87
N ALA A 204 -19.70 3.83 9.17
CA ALA A 204 -19.45 5.23 9.52
C ALA A 204 -20.70 6.09 9.35
N ARG A 205 -21.54 5.82 8.35
CA ARG A 205 -22.83 6.52 8.18
C ARG A 205 -23.81 6.17 9.29
N GLU A 206 -23.76 4.96 9.85
CA GLU A 206 -24.55 4.58 11.02
C GLU A 206 -24.04 5.24 12.30
N GLU A 207 -22.72 5.32 12.49
CA GLU A 207 -22.07 5.94 13.66
C GLU A 207 -22.22 7.48 13.66
N PHE A 208 -22.12 8.11 12.49
CA PHE A 208 -22.14 9.57 12.31
C PHE A 208 -23.13 10.04 11.22
N PRO A 209 -24.44 9.80 11.36
CA PRO A 209 -25.44 10.04 10.31
C PRO A 209 -25.68 11.52 9.97
N LYS A 210 -25.13 12.44 10.75
CA LYS A 210 -25.30 13.89 10.59
C LYS A 210 -24.02 14.61 10.15
N GLU A 211 -22.92 13.87 9.99
CA GLU A 211 -21.64 14.41 9.56
C GLU A 211 -21.41 13.99 8.10
N ASP A 212 -20.79 14.89 7.33
CA ASP A 212 -20.44 14.68 5.91
C ASP A 212 -19.18 13.81 5.74
#